data_AF-D4AQ69-F1
#
_entry.id   AF-D4AQ69-F1
#
_cell.length_a   1.000
_cell.length_b   1.000
_cell.length_c   1.000
_cell.angle_alpha   90.00
_cell.angle_beta   90.00
_cell.angle_gamma   90.00
#
_symmetry.space_group_name_H-M   'P 1'
#
loop_
_entity.id
_entity.type
_entity.pdbx_description
1 polymer ?
#
loop_
_entity_poly.entity_id
_entity_poly.type
_entity_poly.pdbx_seq_one_letter_code
_entity_poly.pdbx_strand_id
1 'polypeptide(L)'
;MEEALARHDRFGEDFSKVFTIINSADIPAVENSALYLFVGTSRAPDEASKYVRDRVAQNVQSSTLEETLHSIHEELKIISKKMTREDPMNLDTEIEAALYERDGGRCFITGRTAGVQPIYIIPLSILEDKDLRPGGYLRPLLEVSLTKEGTEQMLNLLGSPGRENVLRNLILMEPSIRYSFRHGYFEIIKSPYLEPPYLPTDAPKSKNGGVF
;
A
#
# COMPACT_ATOMS: atom_id res chain seq x y z
N MET A 1 19.07 9.78 -10.84
CA MET A 1 20.24 10.24 -10.05
C MET A 1 19.87 11.46 -9.21
N GLU A 2 19.23 12.49 -9.79
CA GLU A 2 18.68 13.64 -9.05
C GLU A 2 17.63 13.26 -7.98
N GLU A 3 16.73 12.31 -8.28
CA GLU A 3 15.67 11.93 -7.33
C GLU A 3 16.20 11.17 -6.09
N ALA A 4 17.30 10.43 -6.25
CA ALA A 4 17.96 9.72 -5.14
C ALA A 4 18.75 10.70 -4.24
N LEU A 5 19.40 11.71 -4.83
CA LEU A 5 20.06 12.81 -4.10
C LEU A 5 19.04 13.70 -3.37
N ALA A 6 17.89 13.99 -3.97
CA ALA A 6 16.82 14.76 -3.35
C ALA A 6 16.16 14.03 -2.16
N ARG A 7 16.15 12.68 -2.15
CA ARG A 7 15.70 11.87 -1.02
C ARG A 7 16.75 11.80 0.10
N HIS A 8 18.04 11.74 -0.24
CA HIS A 8 19.14 11.77 0.72
C HIS A 8 19.09 13.03 1.61
N ASP A 9 18.87 14.22 1.04
CA ASP A 9 18.78 15.48 1.80
C ASP A 9 17.49 15.60 2.62
N ARG A 10 16.44 14.85 2.28
CA ARG A 10 15.12 14.91 2.94
C ARG A 10 15.04 14.02 4.18
N PHE A 11 15.76 12.90 4.20
CA PHE A 11 15.60 11.81 5.17
C PHE A 11 16.86 11.57 6.03
N GLY A 12 17.99 12.19 5.67
CA GLY A 12 19.20 12.23 6.50
C GLY A 12 20.11 10.99 6.38
N GLU A 13 21.20 11.01 7.14
CA GLU A 13 22.29 10.02 7.06
C GLU A 13 21.84 8.59 7.42
N ASP A 14 20.86 8.48 8.32
CA ASP A 14 20.32 7.21 8.78
C ASP A 14 19.56 6.47 7.68
N PHE A 15 18.81 7.19 6.84
CA PHE A 15 18.16 6.64 5.65
C PHE A 15 19.20 6.07 4.66
N SER A 16 20.32 6.75 4.46
CA SER A 16 21.38 6.29 3.55
C SER A 16 22.13 5.05 4.04
N LYS A 17 22.35 4.95 5.35
CA LYS A 17 23.11 3.84 5.97
C LYS A 17 22.48 2.47 5.74
N VAL A 18 21.15 2.39 5.68
CA VAL A 18 20.46 1.10 5.50
C VAL A 18 20.75 0.49 4.12
N PHE A 19 20.91 1.31 3.09
CA PHE A 19 21.28 0.82 1.76
C PHE A 19 22.70 0.27 1.71
N THR A 20 23.62 0.84 2.50
CA THR A 20 24.97 0.26 2.67
C THR A 20 24.89 -1.10 3.34
N ILE A 21 24.05 -1.26 4.37
CA ILE A 21 23.82 -2.55 5.03
C ILE A 21 23.30 -3.58 4.01
N ILE A 22 22.22 -3.25 3.29
CA ILE A 22 21.61 -4.13 2.29
C ILE A 22 22.62 -4.51 1.18
N ASN A 23 23.41 -3.55 0.69
CA ASN A 23 24.40 -3.79 -0.37
C ASN A 23 25.63 -4.58 0.09
N SER A 24 25.91 -4.63 1.39
CA SER A 24 27.03 -5.40 1.94
C SER A 24 26.72 -6.89 2.13
N ALA A 25 25.44 -7.27 2.09
CA ALA A 25 25.00 -8.65 2.31
C ALA A 25 25.11 -9.50 1.04
N ASP A 26 25.51 -10.77 1.20
CA ASP A 26 25.55 -11.74 0.09
C ASP A 26 24.16 -12.40 -0.11
N ILE A 27 23.20 -11.60 -0.57
CA ILE A 27 21.81 -12.02 -0.83
C ILE A 27 21.47 -11.97 -2.32
N PRO A 28 20.48 -12.76 -2.80
CA PRO A 28 20.08 -12.74 -4.20
C PRO A 28 19.65 -11.35 -4.68
N ALA A 29 20.00 -10.98 -5.91
CA ALA A 29 19.73 -9.65 -6.47
C ALA A 29 18.24 -9.25 -6.43
N VAL A 30 17.33 -10.22 -6.59
CA VAL A 30 15.88 -10.00 -6.49
C VAL A 30 15.47 -9.59 -5.07
N GLU A 31 16.03 -10.25 -4.07
CA GLU A 31 15.77 -9.96 -2.65
C GLU A 31 16.36 -8.61 -2.25
N ASN A 32 17.60 -8.32 -2.66
CA ASN A 32 18.23 -7.02 -2.48
C ASN A 32 17.35 -5.90 -3.08
N SER A 33 16.86 -6.08 -4.31
CA SER A 33 15.98 -5.12 -4.98
C SER A 33 14.65 -4.93 -4.24
N ALA A 34 14.06 -6.01 -3.71
CA ALA A 34 12.82 -5.94 -2.95
C ALA A 34 12.99 -5.15 -1.64
N LEU A 35 14.08 -5.39 -0.91
CA LEU A 35 14.41 -4.65 0.31
C LEU A 35 14.71 -3.17 0.00
N TYR A 36 15.40 -2.89 -1.09
CA TYR A 36 15.68 -1.53 -1.55
C TYR A 36 14.39 -0.77 -1.87
N LEU A 37 13.47 -1.41 -2.59
CA LEU A 37 12.15 -0.86 -2.90
C LEU A 37 11.35 -0.64 -1.61
N PHE A 38 11.27 -1.63 -0.72
CA PHE A 38 10.57 -1.49 0.56
C PHE A 38 11.04 -0.25 1.34
N VAL A 39 12.35 -0.07 1.52
CA VAL A 39 12.90 1.10 2.23
C VAL A 39 12.63 2.39 1.45
N GLY A 40 12.85 2.37 0.13
CA GLY A 40 12.82 3.58 -0.69
C GLY A 40 11.43 4.06 -1.08
N THR A 41 10.42 3.19 -1.05
CA THR A 41 9.06 3.47 -1.53
C THR A 41 7.98 3.23 -0.48
N SER A 42 8.33 2.88 0.77
CA SER A 42 7.34 2.88 1.85
C SER A 42 6.76 4.29 2.05
N ARG A 43 5.60 4.35 2.68
CA ARG A 43 4.99 5.64 3.07
C ARG A 43 5.74 6.31 4.21
N ALA A 44 6.56 5.56 4.96
CA ALA A 44 7.44 6.06 6.01
C ALA A 44 8.89 5.56 5.79
N PRO A 45 9.65 6.14 4.82
CA PRO A 45 10.98 5.66 4.46
C PRO A 45 11.97 5.66 5.64
N ASP A 46 11.88 6.64 6.54
CA ASP A 46 12.72 6.74 7.74
C ASP A 46 12.43 5.61 8.73
N GLU A 47 11.15 5.32 8.97
CA GLU A 47 10.73 4.26 9.88
C GLU A 47 11.07 2.89 9.31
N ALA A 48 10.88 2.68 8.00
CA ALA A 48 11.27 1.45 7.32
C ALA A 48 12.78 1.23 7.37
N SER A 49 13.57 2.29 7.13
CA SER A 49 15.03 2.25 7.27
C SER A 49 15.45 1.87 8.69
N LYS A 50 14.85 2.52 9.69
CA LYS A 50 15.11 2.26 11.10
C LYS A 50 14.74 0.84 11.48
N TYR A 51 13.59 0.34 11.02
CA TYR A 51 13.14 -1.02 11.26
C TYR A 51 14.17 -2.06 10.80
N VAL A 52 14.69 -1.94 9.57
CA VAL A 52 15.71 -2.87 9.06
C VAL A 52 16.98 -2.82 9.92
N ARG A 53 17.46 -1.62 10.26
CA ARG A 53 18.64 -1.46 11.13
C ARG A 53 18.43 -2.08 12.50
N ASP A 54 17.29 -1.81 13.13
CA ASP A 54 16.96 -2.30 14.46
C ASP A 54 16.84 -3.84 14.45
N ARG A 55 16.25 -4.43 13.41
CA ARG A 55 16.17 -5.90 13.24
C ARG A 55 17.56 -6.53 13.09
N VAL A 56 18.42 -5.94 12.26
CA VAL A 56 19.82 -6.40 12.12
C VAL A 56 20.55 -6.31 13.45
N ALA A 57 20.45 -5.17 14.14
CA ALA A 57 21.11 -4.94 15.44
C ALA A 57 20.62 -5.90 16.54
N GLN A 58 19.32 -6.20 16.58
CA GLN A 58 18.73 -7.12 17.57
C GLN A 58 19.18 -8.57 17.36
N ASN A 59 19.45 -8.96 16.11
CA ASN A 59 19.77 -10.34 15.75
C ASN A 59 21.27 -10.63 15.65
N VAL A 60 22.16 -9.66 15.90
CA VAL A 60 23.63 -9.81 15.73
C VAL A 60 24.19 -11.04 16.46
N GLN A 61 23.58 -11.46 17.57
CA GLN A 61 24.03 -12.62 18.35
C GLN A 61 23.39 -13.94 17.94
N SER A 62 22.26 -13.92 17.22
CA SER A 62 21.45 -15.10 16.92
C SER A 62 21.37 -15.45 15.44
N SER A 63 21.73 -14.54 14.53
CA SER A 63 21.63 -14.73 13.08
C SER A 63 22.66 -13.90 12.33
N THR A 64 22.99 -14.31 11.10
CA THR A 64 23.81 -13.49 10.20
C THR A 64 23.01 -12.30 9.65
N LEU A 65 23.72 -11.37 8.99
CA LEU A 65 23.10 -10.27 8.27
C LEU A 65 22.15 -10.81 7.19
N GLU A 66 22.64 -11.75 6.38
CA GLU A 66 21.90 -12.37 5.28
C GLU A 66 20.63 -13.07 5.79
N GLU A 67 20.73 -13.85 6.87
CA GLU A 67 19.58 -14.52 7.48
C GLU A 67 18.52 -13.53 7.96
N THR A 68 18.95 -12.41 8.54
CA THR A 68 18.03 -11.37 9.01
C THR A 68 17.34 -10.65 7.86
N LEU A 69 18.09 -10.27 6.82
CA LEU A 69 17.52 -9.63 5.63
C LEU A 69 16.58 -10.58 4.88
N HIS A 70 16.94 -11.86 4.79
CA HIS A 70 16.08 -12.90 4.22
C HIS A 70 14.77 -13.07 4.99
N SER A 71 14.82 -13.06 6.32
CA SER A 71 13.61 -13.08 7.16
C SER A 71 12.70 -11.88 6.85
N ILE A 72 13.24 -10.66 6.74
CA ILE A 72 12.46 -9.46 6.41
C ILE A 72 11.83 -9.60 5.02
N HIS A 73 12.57 -10.11 4.03
CA HIS A 73 12.04 -10.33 2.69
C HIS A 73 10.91 -11.37 2.67
N GLU A 74 11.03 -12.48 3.40
CA GLU A 74 9.95 -13.46 3.52
C GLU A 74 8.72 -12.88 4.23
N GLU A 75 8.90 -12.08 5.28
CA GLU A 75 7.82 -11.35 5.95
C GLU A 75 7.10 -10.40 4.98
N LEU A 76 7.84 -9.63 4.17
CA LEU A 76 7.28 -8.77 3.12
C LEU A 76 6.45 -9.56 2.10
N LYS A 77 6.94 -10.73 1.67
CA LYS A 77 6.20 -11.63 0.77
C LYS A 77 4.91 -12.13 1.41
N ILE A 78 4.92 -12.43 2.71
CA ILE A 78 3.71 -12.86 3.43
C ILE A 78 2.71 -11.71 3.51
N ILE A 79 3.15 -10.50 3.87
CA ILE A 79 2.27 -9.31 3.88
C ILE A 79 1.69 -9.08 2.49
N SER A 80 2.52 -9.07 1.44
CA SER A 80 2.06 -8.88 0.06
C SER A 80 0.95 -9.87 -0.30
N LYS A 81 1.15 -11.17 -0.03
CA LYS A 81 0.12 -12.20 -0.29
C LYS A 81 -1.18 -11.98 0.49
N LYS A 82 -1.11 -11.51 1.74
CA LYS A 82 -2.30 -11.17 2.54
C LYS A 82 -3.02 -9.95 1.94
N MET A 83 -2.26 -8.94 1.52
CA MET A 83 -2.78 -7.68 0.96
C MET A 83 -3.35 -7.82 -0.46
N THR A 84 -3.00 -8.88 -1.19
CA THR A 84 -3.51 -9.15 -2.55
C THR A 84 -4.54 -10.28 -2.61
N ARG A 85 -4.98 -10.78 -1.46
CA ARG A 85 -5.92 -11.90 -1.38
C ARG A 85 -7.28 -11.52 -1.96
N GLU A 86 -7.87 -12.40 -2.76
CA GLU A 86 -9.25 -12.22 -3.21
C GLU A 86 -10.21 -12.74 -2.14
N ASP A 87 -10.93 -11.83 -1.51
CA ASP A 87 -12.00 -12.20 -0.60
C ASP A 87 -13.31 -12.47 -1.36
N PRO A 88 -14.16 -13.39 -0.86
CA PRO A 88 -15.45 -13.67 -1.49
C PRO A 88 -16.30 -12.41 -1.61
N MET A 89 -16.78 -12.13 -2.83
CA MET A 89 -17.60 -10.96 -3.13
C MET A 89 -19.07 -11.26 -2.82
N ASN A 90 -19.47 -11.06 -1.57
CA ASN A 90 -20.86 -11.20 -1.11
C ASN A 90 -21.47 -9.81 -0.86
N LEU A 91 -21.55 -8.99 -1.92
CA LEU A 91 -22.07 -7.62 -1.80
C LEU A 91 -23.58 -7.60 -1.68
N ASP A 92 -24.08 -6.69 -0.84
CA ASP A 92 -25.48 -6.32 -0.85
C ASP A 92 -25.86 -5.70 -2.21
N THR A 93 -27.05 -6.02 -2.71
CA THR A 93 -27.53 -5.55 -4.03
C THR A 93 -27.54 -4.02 -4.12
N GLU A 94 -27.83 -3.33 -3.02
CA GLU A 94 -27.82 -1.86 -2.98
C GLU A 94 -26.40 -1.29 -3.08
N ILE A 95 -25.41 -1.96 -2.48
CA ILE A 95 -24.00 -1.56 -2.57
C ILE A 95 -23.49 -1.78 -3.99
N GLU A 96 -23.83 -2.92 -4.59
CA GLU A 96 -23.46 -3.20 -5.97
C GLU A 96 -24.08 -2.16 -6.91
N ALA A 97 -25.40 -1.90 -6.83
CA ALA A 97 -26.06 -0.89 -7.65
C ALA A 97 -25.41 0.50 -7.50
N ALA A 98 -25.10 0.90 -6.25
CA ALA A 98 -24.44 2.17 -5.96
C ALA A 98 -23.03 2.26 -6.57
N LEU A 99 -22.28 1.16 -6.58
CA LEU A 99 -20.96 1.09 -7.19
C LEU A 99 -21.04 1.26 -8.71
N TYR A 100 -21.98 0.57 -9.36
CA TYR A 100 -22.21 0.71 -10.80
C TYR A 100 -22.70 2.11 -11.17
N GLU A 101 -23.54 2.73 -10.35
CA GLU A 101 -23.97 4.12 -10.53
C GLU A 101 -22.78 5.08 -10.44
N ARG A 102 -21.95 4.97 -9.39
CA ARG A 102 -20.76 5.80 -9.17
C ARG A 102 -19.77 5.72 -10.33
N ASP A 103 -19.48 4.51 -10.80
CA ASP A 103 -18.45 4.27 -11.82
C ASP A 103 -19.04 4.28 -13.26
N GLY A 104 -20.35 4.48 -13.41
CA GLY A 104 -21.07 4.43 -14.69
C GLY A 104 -21.00 3.06 -15.37
N GLY A 105 -20.87 1.99 -14.58
CA GLY A 105 -20.68 0.61 -15.03
C GLY A 105 -19.40 0.35 -15.83
N ARG A 106 -18.40 1.23 -15.71
CA ARG A 106 -17.14 1.15 -16.44
C ARG A 106 -16.00 0.71 -15.52
N CYS A 107 -15.00 0.05 -16.10
CA CYS A 107 -13.73 -0.19 -15.44
C CYS A 107 -13.08 1.16 -15.09
N PHE A 108 -12.68 1.29 -13.83
CA PHE A 108 -12.01 2.48 -13.29
C PHE A 108 -10.74 2.86 -14.07
N ILE A 109 -10.01 1.88 -14.61
CA ILE A 109 -8.74 2.10 -15.31
C ILE A 109 -8.94 2.33 -16.82
N THR A 110 -9.74 1.50 -17.49
CA THR A 110 -9.84 1.51 -18.97
C THR A 110 -11.06 2.24 -19.50
N GLY A 111 -12.05 2.53 -18.66
CA GLY A 111 -13.34 3.08 -19.09
C GLY A 111 -14.24 2.11 -19.86
N ARG A 112 -13.84 0.84 -20.02
CA ARG A 112 -14.62 -0.18 -20.75
C ARG A 112 -15.67 -0.82 -19.86
N THR A 113 -16.74 -1.36 -20.42
CA THR A 113 -17.86 -1.99 -19.68
C THR A 113 -17.86 -3.51 -19.71
N ALA A 114 -17.08 -4.14 -20.60
CA ALA A 114 -17.13 -5.58 -20.82
C ALA A 114 -16.54 -6.38 -19.65
N GLY A 115 -17.36 -7.26 -19.04
CA GLY A 115 -16.91 -8.18 -17.99
C GLY A 115 -16.43 -7.50 -16.70
N VAL A 116 -16.82 -6.24 -16.51
CA VAL A 116 -16.48 -5.45 -15.34
C VAL A 116 -17.15 -6.06 -14.11
N GLN A 117 -16.38 -6.22 -13.04
CA GLN A 117 -16.89 -6.68 -11.75
C GLN A 117 -16.26 -5.89 -10.61
N PRO A 118 -16.93 -5.84 -9.44
CA PRO A 118 -16.36 -5.26 -8.23
C PRO A 118 -15.08 -5.99 -7.81
N ILE A 119 -14.15 -5.24 -7.23
CA ILE A 119 -13.00 -5.75 -6.48
C ILE A 119 -12.74 -4.86 -5.27
N TYR A 120 -12.35 -5.47 -4.15
CA TYR A 120 -11.85 -4.74 -2.98
C TYR A 120 -10.44 -4.20 -3.26
N ILE A 121 -10.21 -2.93 -2.96
CA ILE A 121 -8.87 -2.32 -3.03
C ILE A 121 -7.98 -2.96 -1.95
N ILE A 122 -8.51 -3.07 -0.74
CA ILE A 122 -7.88 -3.72 0.41
C ILE A 122 -8.75 -4.92 0.82
N PRO A 123 -8.21 -6.15 0.87
CA PRO A 123 -8.96 -7.33 1.29
C PRO A 123 -9.58 -7.16 2.70
N LEU A 124 -10.88 -7.45 2.83
CA LEU A 124 -11.59 -7.35 4.11
C LEU A 124 -11.03 -8.29 5.18
N SER A 125 -10.46 -9.41 4.76
CA SER A 125 -9.88 -10.42 5.63
C SER A 125 -8.70 -9.97 6.46
N ILE A 126 -8.07 -8.87 6.09
CA ILE A 126 -7.03 -8.22 6.89
C ILE A 126 -7.56 -7.85 8.28
N LEU A 127 -8.86 -7.54 8.40
CA LEU A 127 -9.49 -7.25 9.69
C LEU A 127 -9.36 -8.39 10.70
N GLU A 128 -9.45 -9.64 10.24
CA GLU A 128 -9.42 -10.84 11.08
C GLU A 128 -8.05 -11.50 11.13
N ASP A 129 -7.06 -10.94 10.42
CA ASP A 129 -5.72 -11.51 10.33
C ASP A 129 -4.94 -11.25 11.63
N LYS A 130 -4.65 -12.32 12.37
CA LYS A 130 -3.97 -12.27 13.67
C LYS A 130 -2.57 -11.65 13.59
N ASP A 131 -1.89 -11.79 12.45
CA ASP A 131 -0.53 -11.28 12.28
C ASP A 131 -0.51 -9.78 12.01
N LEU A 132 -1.61 -9.20 11.50
CA LEU A 132 -1.72 -7.79 11.09
C LEU A 132 -2.48 -6.92 12.11
N ARG A 133 -3.10 -7.53 13.12
CA ARG A 133 -3.73 -6.84 14.26
C ARG A 133 -2.68 -6.25 15.22
N PRO A 134 -3.07 -5.28 16.09
CA PRO A 134 -2.18 -4.81 17.15
C PRO A 134 -1.60 -5.97 17.98
N GLY A 135 -0.26 -6.00 18.10
CA GLY A 135 0.48 -7.08 18.76
C GLY A 135 0.76 -8.32 17.89
N GLY A 136 0.26 -8.36 16.65
CA GLY A 136 0.58 -9.39 15.68
C GLY A 136 2.03 -9.30 15.21
N TYR A 137 2.59 -10.43 14.76
CA TYR A 137 4.00 -10.52 14.37
C TYR A 137 4.36 -9.67 13.13
N LEU A 138 3.46 -9.59 12.14
CA LEU A 138 3.67 -8.80 10.91
C LEU A 138 3.27 -7.34 11.07
N ARG A 139 2.62 -6.99 12.19
CA ARG A 139 2.12 -5.65 12.46
C ARG A 139 3.21 -4.57 12.37
N PRO A 140 4.39 -4.72 12.98
CA PRO A 140 5.42 -3.68 12.91
C PRO A 140 5.88 -3.43 11.48
N LEU A 141 6.02 -4.49 10.66
CA LEU A 141 6.44 -4.37 9.27
C LEU A 141 5.37 -3.68 8.40
N LEU A 142 4.09 -3.97 8.63
CA LEU A 142 2.98 -3.26 7.99
C LEU A 142 2.97 -1.77 8.35
N GLU A 143 3.16 -1.45 9.64
CA GLU A 143 3.17 -0.06 10.12
C GLU A 143 4.31 0.73 9.50
N VAL A 144 5.52 0.19 9.39
CA VAL A 144 6.62 0.93 8.72
C VAL A 144 6.49 0.96 7.19
N SER A 145 5.69 0.06 6.60
CA SER A 145 5.34 0.11 5.18
C SER A 145 4.37 1.26 4.86
N LEU A 146 3.42 1.54 5.77
CA LEU A 146 2.33 2.51 5.54
C LEU A 146 2.39 3.78 6.39
N THR A 147 3.06 3.80 7.53
CA THR A 147 2.80 4.56 8.78
C THR A 147 1.84 3.85 9.74
N LYS A 148 2.06 4.05 11.04
CA LYS A 148 1.17 3.57 12.11
C LYS A 148 -0.23 4.16 11.95
N GLU A 149 -0.33 5.46 11.75
CA GLU A 149 -1.59 6.18 11.54
C GLU A 149 -2.31 5.68 10.28
N GLY A 150 -1.57 5.50 9.18
CA GLY A 150 -2.12 4.96 7.93
C GLY A 150 -2.65 3.53 8.10
N THR A 151 -1.97 2.72 8.90
CA THR A 151 -2.41 1.35 9.20
C THR A 151 -3.70 1.34 10.03
N GLU A 152 -3.81 2.21 11.03
CA GLU A 152 -5.05 2.36 11.81
C GLU A 152 -6.19 2.92 10.95
N GLN A 153 -5.93 3.92 10.10
CA GLN A 153 -6.92 4.45 9.17
C GLN A 153 -7.43 3.37 8.22
N MET A 154 -6.53 2.53 7.69
CA MET A 154 -6.88 1.38 6.86
C MET A 154 -7.81 0.42 7.60
N LEU A 155 -7.43 -0.03 8.80
CA LEU A 155 -8.26 -0.96 9.57
C LEU A 155 -9.61 -0.35 9.98
N ASN A 156 -9.62 0.92 10.37
CA ASN A 156 -10.84 1.64 10.71
C ASN A 156 -11.78 1.76 9.50
N LEU A 157 -11.25 2.03 8.30
CA LEU A 157 -12.04 2.07 7.07
C LEU A 157 -12.72 0.72 6.81
N LEU A 158 -11.98 -0.38 6.95
CA LEU A 158 -12.49 -1.72 6.72
C LEU A 158 -13.53 -2.13 7.78
N GLY A 159 -13.29 -1.79 9.05
CA GLY A 159 -14.11 -2.21 10.19
C GLY A 159 -15.35 -1.35 10.43
N SER A 160 -15.41 -0.16 9.82
CA SER A 160 -16.52 0.78 10.03
C SER A 160 -17.73 0.40 9.16
N PRO A 161 -18.86 -0.02 9.76
CA PRO A 161 -20.05 -0.34 9.00
C PRO A 161 -20.58 0.90 8.28
N GLY A 162 -21.12 0.72 7.08
CA GLY A 162 -21.77 1.78 6.33
C GLY A 162 -21.50 1.70 4.84
N ARG A 163 -22.54 1.95 4.05
CA ARG A 163 -22.49 1.93 2.58
C ARG A 163 -21.33 2.75 2.02
N GLU A 164 -21.08 3.94 2.56
CA GLU A 164 -20.01 4.81 2.07
C GLU A 164 -18.62 4.22 2.28
N ASN A 165 -18.34 3.65 3.46
CA ASN A 165 -17.04 3.06 3.77
C ASN A 165 -16.77 1.82 2.91
N VAL A 166 -17.78 0.98 2.70
CA VAL A 166 -17.68 -0.18 1.80
C VAL A 166 -17.40 0.28 0.37
N LEU A 167 -18.12 1.28 -0.13
CA LEU A 167 -17.91 1.83 -1.47
C LEU A 167 -16.51 2.44 -1.64
N ARG A 168 -15.96 3.10 -0.62
CA ARG A 168 -14.58 3.65 -0.67
C ARG A 168 -13.51 2.57 -0.86
N ASN A 169 -13.78 1.34 -0.44
CA ASN A 169 -12.87 0.20 -0.62
C ASN A 169 -13.21 -0.65 -1.85
N LEU A 170 -14.15 -0.23 -2.71
CA LEU A 170 -14.56 -0.96 -3.90
C LEU A 170 -14.31 -0.16 -5.17
N ILE A 171 -13.91 -0.86 -6.23
CA ILE A 171 -13.79 -0.32 -7.58
C ILE A 171 -14.24 -1.35 -8.60
N LEU A 172 -14.69 -0.86 -9.76
CA LEU A 172 -15.00 -1.68 -10.91
C LEU A 172 -13.75 -1.94 -11.77
N MET A 173 -13.45 -3.21 -12.05
CA MET A 173 -12.34 -3.59 -12.94
C MET A 173 -12.74 -4.67 -13.94
N GLU A 174 -12.28 -4.53 -15.18
CA GLU A 174 -12.34 -5.60 -16.19
C GLU A 174 -11.35 -6.74 -15.84
N PRO A 175 -11.54 -7.96 -16.38
CA PRO A 175 -10.81 -9.14 -15.90
C PRO A 175 -9.27 -9.04 -15.99
N SER A 176 -8.73 -8.52 -17.09
CA SER A 176 -7.28 -8.34 -17.32
C SER A 176 -6.66 -7.34 -16.35
N ILE A 177 -7.34 -6.22 -16.11
CA ILE A 177 -6.92 -5.18 -15.17
C ILE A 177 -7.01 -5.69 -13.74
N ARG A 178 -8.10 -6.39 -13.39
CA ARG A 178 -8.29 -7.00 -12.08
C ARG A 178 -7.21 -8.05 -11.79
N TYR A 179 -6.83 -8.86 -12.78
CA TYR A 179 -5.70 -9.78 -12.66
C TYR A 179 -4.39 -9.02 -12.41
N SER A 180 -4.13 -7.97 -13.19
CA SER A 180 -2.88 -7.21 -13.09
C SER A 180 -2.74 -6.44 -11.77
N PHE A 181 -3.84 -5.86 -11.27
CA PHE A 181 -3.90 -5.18 -9.98
C PHE A 181 -3.56 -6.15 -8.83
N ARG A 182 -4.20 -7.33 -8.82
CA ARG A 182 -3.99 -8.33 -7.76
C ARG A 182 -2.58 -8.91 -7.74
N HIS A 183 -1.88 -8.91 -8.86
CA HIS A 183 -0.49 -9.38 -8.92
C HIS A 183 0.53 -8.25 -8.73
N GLY A 184 0.08 -7.04 -8.36
CA GLY A 184 0.95 -5.90 -8.11
C GLY A 184 1.67 -5.39 -9.36
N TYR A 185 1.15 -5.66 -10.57
CA TYR A 185 1.77 -5.15 -11.80
C TYR A 185 1.60 -3.64 -11.96
N PHE A 186 0.66 -3.04 -11.23
CA PHE A 186 0.54 -1.60 -11.10
C PHE A 186 -0.09 -1.24 -9.75
N GLU A 187 0.10 0.01 -9.34
CA GLU A 187 -0.52 0.60 -8.16
C GLU A 187 -1.37 1.81 -8.54
N ILE A 188 -2.36 2.12 -7.71
CA ILE A 188 -3.20 3.31 -7.86
C ILE A 188 -2.74 4.32 -6.83
N ILE A 189 -2.15 5.43 -7.31
CA ILE A 189 -1.65 6.50 -6.46
C ILE A 189 -2.54 7.73 -6.65
N LYS A 190 -2.97 8.32 -5.53
CA LYS A 190 -3.66 9.62 -5.58
C LYS A 190 -2.68 10.68 -6.07
N SER A 191 -3.06 11.41 -7.12
CA SER A 191 -2.26 12.51 -7.62
C SER A 191 -2.13 13.61 -6.55
N PRO A 192 -0.91 14.11 -6.26
CA PRO A 192 -0.70 15.17 -5.28
C PRO A 192 -1.31 16.51 -5.72
N TYR A 193 -1.68 16.63 -7.01
CA TYR A 193 -2.31 17.82 -7.56
C TYR A 193 -3.83 17.84 -7.38
N LEU A 194 -4.41 16.76 -6.82
CA LEU A 194 -5.85 16.66 -6.55
C LEU A 194 -6.22 17.07 -5.11
N GLU A 195 -5.25 17.49 -4.28
CA GLU A 195 -5.50 18.05 -2.95
C GLU A 195 -4.98 19.52 -2.87
N PRO A 196 -5.72 20.42 -2.19
CA PRO A 196 -5.24 21.78 -1.90
C PRO A 196 -3.87 21.74 -1.20
N PRO A 197 -2.93 22.63 -1.55
CA PRO A 197 -3.18 24.08 -1.67
C PRO A 197 -3.19 24.62 -3.10
N TYR A 198 -3.22 23.77 -4.13
CA TYR A 198 -3.14 24.23 -5.53
C TYR A 198 -4.45 24.84 -6.07
N LEU A 199 -5.56 24.70 -5.35
CA LEU A 199 -6.76 25.50 -5.60
C LEU A 199 -6.66 26.78 -4.77
N PRO A 200 -6.59 27.97 -5.40
CA PRO A 200 -6.71 29.23 -4.68
C PRO A 200 -7.96 29.16 -3.81
N THR A 201 -7.85 29.48 -2.52
CA THR A 201 -8.99 29.59 -1.59
C THR A 201 -10.07 30.56 -2.09
N ASP A 202 -9.73 31.40 -3.06
CA ASP A 202 -10.58 32.40 -3.70
C ASP A 202 -11.02 32.02 -5.13
N ALA A 203 -10.81 30.78 -5.58
CA ALA A 203 -11.29 30.35 -6.89
C ALA A 203 -12.82 30.46 -6.94
N PRO A 204 -13.39 31.23 -7.90
CA PRO A 204 -14.82 31.41 -7.98
C PRO A 204 -15.47 30.05 -8.19
N LYS A 205 -16.36 29.66 -7.27
CA LYS A 205 -17.19 28.45 -7.41
C LYS A 205 -17.93 28.55 -8.75
N SER A 206 -17.58 27.67 -9.69
CA SER A 206 -18.35 27.52 -10.92
C SER A 206 -19.80 27.23 -10.56
N LYS A 207 -20.73 28.05 -11.07
CA LYS A 207 -22.17 27.90 -10.86
C LYS A 207 -22.77 26.66 -11.53
N ASN A 208 -21.96 25.91 -12.29
CA ASN A 208 -22.38 24.70 -12.97
C ASN A 208 -21.57 23.53 -12.42
N GLY A 209 -22.21 22.72 -11.57
CA GLY A 209 -21.63 21.60 -10.85
C GLY A 209 -21.19 20.44 -11.76
N GLY A 210 -20.05 20.60 -12.41
CA GLY A 210 -19.26 19.52 -12.99
C GLY A 210 -17.96 19.40 -12.21
N VAL A 211 -17.73 18.24 -11.60
CA VAL A 211 -16.53 17.94 -10.81
C VAL A 211 -15.59 17.09 -11.66
N PHE A 212 -14.31 17.47 -11.70
CA PHE A 212 -13.20 16.62 -12.14
C PHE A 212 -12.88 15.59 -11.06
#